data_AF-A3Z0C6-F1
#
_entry.id   AF-A3Z0C6-F1
#
_cell.length_a   1.000
_cell.length_b   1.000
_cell.length_c   1.000
_cell.angle_alpha   90.00
_cell.angle_beta   90.00
_cell.angle_gamma   90.00
#
_symmetry.space_group_name_H-M   'P 1'
#
loop_
_entity.id
_entity.type
_entity.pdbx_description
1 polymer ?
#
loop_
_entity_poly.entity_id
_entity_poly.type
_entity_poly.pdbx_seq_one_letter_code
_entity_poly.pdbx_strand_id
1 'polypeptide(L)'
;MYSFLGFPGWGPVHLYLPRQGDPAGAALRLGAALEACQADGNGPGGLLAGFLRCHLQAEPLGSPEFRRDCRYRYLIVYRPQGRWALRITAWRHPMAQQGWRRRCGPIELDGFLRRFHPCRGTQRLAWSA
;
A
#
# COMPACT_ATOMS: atom_id res chain seq x y z
N MET A 1 8.07 0.38 -4.60
CA MET A 1 7.27 -0.46 -5.51
C MET A 1 6.09 -1.02 -4.71
N TYR A 2 4.91 -1.01 -5.31
CA TYR A 2 3.66 -1.41 -4.68
C TYR A 2 3.02 -2.54 -5.50
N SER A 3 2.52 -3.56 -4.84
CA SER A 3 1.72 -4.63 -5.44
C SER A 3 0.35 -4.61 -4.78
N PHE A 4 -0.71 -4.55 -5.56
CA PHE A 4 -2.09 -4.56 -5.12
C PHE A 4 -2.76 -5.83 -5.62
N LEU A 5 -3.33 -6.62 -4.70
CA LEU A 5 -4.00 -7.88 -5.01
C LEU A 5 -5.41 -7.93 -4.44
N GLY A 6 -6.34 -8.53 -5.19
CA GLY A 6 -7.69 -8.83 -4.75
C GLY A 6 -8.68 -7.67 -4.82
N PHE A 7 -8.32 -6.53 -5.44
CA PHE A 7 -9.17 -5.36 -5.55
C PHE A 7 -10.30 -5.55 -6.58
N PRO A 8 -11.56 -5.13 -6.30
CA PRO A 8 -12.69 -5.38 -7.20
C PRO A 8 -12.53 -4.70 -8.56
N GLY A 9 -12.76 -5.44 -9.65
CA GLY A 9 -12.61 -4.93 -11.01
C GLY A 9 -11.16 -4.85 -11.51
N TRP A 10 -10.18 -5.30 -10.71
CA TRP A 10 -8.77 -5.27 -11.06
C TRP A 10 -8.14 -6.67 -10.95
N GLY A 11 -7.25 -6.99 -11.88
CA GLY A 11 -6.27 -8.06 -11.67
C GLY A 11 -5.16 -7.62 -10.69
N PRO A 12 -4.11 -8.45 -10.52
CA PRO A 12 -2.89 -8.00 -9.86
C PRO A 12 -2.33 -6.73 -10.50
N VAL A 13 -2.05 -5.70 -9.70
CA VAL A 13 -1.46 -4.44 -10.18
C VAL A 13 -0.14 -4.20 -9.48
N HIS A 14 0.91 -3.95 -10.27
CA HIS A 14 2.25 -3.64 -9.78
C HIS A 14 2.64 -2.23 -10.23
N LEU A 15 3.02 -1.38 -9.30
CA LEU A 15 3.34 0.02 -9.55
C LEU A 15 4.73 0.38 -9.03
N TYR A 16 5.49 1.10 -9.83
CA TYR A 16 6.69 1.78 -9.42
C TYR A 16 6.43 3.27 -9.22
N LEU A 17 6.92 3.82 -8.11
CA LEU A 17 6.93 5.26 -7.88
C LEU A 17 8.40 5.70 -7.75
N PRO A 18 8.89 6.57 -8.66
CA PRO A 18 10.24 7.11 -8.57
C PRO A 18 10.37 8.03 -7.35
N ARG A 19 11.42 7.84 -6.56
CA ARG A 19 11.75 8.57 -5.32
C ARG A 19 10.72 8.34 -4.19
N GLN A 20 11.24 8.21 -2.96
CA GLN A 20 10.45 8.02 -1.72
C GLN A 20 9.68 6.68 -1.62
N GLY A 21 10.44 5.60 -1.50
CA GLY A 21 9.89 4.30 -1.15
C GLY A 21 9.93 3.96 0.33
N ASP A 22 10.37 4.83 1.25
CA ASP A 22 10.47 4.46 2.66
C ASP A 22 9.08 4.26 3.31
N PRO A 23 9.00 3.57 4.47
CA PRO A 23 7.72 3.25 5.09
C PRO A 23 6.87 4.46 5.48
N ALA A 24 7.48 5.58 5.84
CA ALA A 24 6.74 6.79 6.23
C ALA A 24 6.12 7.46 5.01
N GLY A 25 6.90 7.60 3.94
CA GLY A 25 6.39 8.03 2.64
C GLY A 25 5.30 7.09 2.10
N ALA A 26 5.44 5.78 2.30
CA ALA A 26 4.40 4.83 1.89
C ALA A 26 3.12 4.97 2.71
N ALA A 27 3.23 5.20 4.02
CA ALA A 27 2.09 5.42 4.89
C ALA A 27 1.33 6.71 4.53
N LEU A 28 2.05 7.81 4.26
CA LEU A 28 1.47 9.06 3.76
C LEU A 28 0.57 8.83 2.53
N ARG A 29 1.12 8.15 1.52
CA ARG A 29 0.45 7.89 0.25
C ARG A 29 -0.79 7.00 0.38
N LEU A 30 -0.66 5.94 1.16
CA LEU A 30 -1.76 5.01 1.41
C LEU A 30 -2.85 5.66 2.25
N GLY A 31 -2.48 6.54 3.19
CA GLY A 31 -3.41 7.36 3.96
C GLY A 31 -4.23 8.29 3.05
N ALA A 32 -3.56 9.09 2.22
CA ALA A 32 -4.21 9.99 1.27
C ALA A 32 -5.14 9.24 0.30
N ALA A 33 -4.71 8.07 -0.17
CA ALA A 33 -5.55 7.23 -1.04
C ALA A 33 -6.81 6.72 -0.33
N LEU A 34 -6.73 6.34 0.95
CA LEU A 34 -7.91 5.94 1.73
C LEU A 34 -8.88 7.08 1.95
N GLU A 35 -8.37 8.28 2.27
CA GLU A 35 -9.18 9.48 2.44
C GLU A 35 -9.93 9.83 1.15
N ALA A 36 -9.24 9.78 0.01
CA ALA A 36 -9.86 9.98 -1.30
C ALA A 36 -10.95 8.93 -1.61
N CYS A 37 -10.78 7.68 -1.19
CA CYS A 37 -11.80 6.65 -1.40
C CYS A 37 -13.03 6.89 -0.52
N GLN A 38 -12.80 7.22 0.75
CA GLN A 38 -13.87 7.48 1.71
C GLN A 38 -14.70 8.71 1.31
N ALA A 39 -14.06 9.76 0.80
CA ALA A 39 -14.74 10.96 0.29
C ALA A 39 -15.72 10.64 -0.85
N ASP A 40 -15.44 9.61 -1.66
CA ASP A 40 -16.31 9.18 -2.75
C ASP A 40 -17.36 8.14 -2.33
N GLY A 41 -17.49 7.85 -1.03
CA GLY A 41 -18.39 6.80 -0.53
C GLY A 41 -17.94 5.37 -0.87
N ASN A 42 -16.71 5.20 -1.36
CA ASN A 42 -16.16 3.88 -1.64
C ASN A 42 -15.60 3.26 -0.36
N GLY A 43 -15.94 1.99 -0.13
CA GLY A 43 -15.35 1.19 0.95
C GLY A 43 -13.85 0.91 0.73
N PRO A 44 -13.23 0.05 1.57
CA PRO A 44 -11.80 -0.26 1.50
C PRO A 44 -11.36 -0.90 0.17
N GLY A 45 -12.30 -1.50 -0.58
CA GLY A 45 -12.05 -1.99 -1.93
C GLY A 45 -11.75 -0.89 -2.95
N GLY A 46 -12.06 0.37 -2.66
CA GLY A 46 -11.73 1.53 -3.51
C GLY A 46 -10.26 1.93 -3.47
N LEU A 47 -9.46 1.43 -2.50
CA LEU A 47 -8.10 1.94 -2.22
C LEU A 47 -7.22 2.01 -3.47
N LEU A 48 -7.23 0.98 -4.33
CA LEU A 48 -6.40 0.99 -5.54
C LEU A 48 -6.80 2.13 -6.49
N ALA A 49 -8.09 2.36 -6.70
CA ALA A 49 -8.58 3.45 -7.53
C ALA A 49 -8.21 4.83 -6.93
N GLY A 50 -8.37 5.01 -5.62
CA GLY A 50 -7.89 6.21 -4.93
C GLY A 50 -6.38 6.39 -5.06
N PHE A 51 -5.60 5.32 -4.91
CA PHE A 51 -4.15 5.37 -5.02
C PHE A 51 -3.71 5.80 -6.41
N LEU A 52 -4.30 5.26 -7.47
CA LEU A 52 -3.99 5.64 -8.86
C LEU A 52 -4.32 7.11 -9.14
N ARG A 53 -5.43 7.63 -8.63
CA ARG A 53 -5.78 9.07 -8.79
C ARG A 53 -4.80 10.00 -8.09
N CYS A 54 -4.35 9.64 -6.88
CA CYS A 54 -3.40 10.44 -6.13
C CYS A 54 -1.96 10.36 -6.67
N HIS A 55 -1.65 9.38 -7.53
CA HIS A 55 -0.28 9.09 -7.95
C HIS A 55 -0.22 8.86 -9.47
N LEU A 56 -0.51 9.91 -10.23
CA LEU A 56 -0.52 9.89 -11.70
C LEU A 56 0.85 9.54 -12.31
N GLN A 57 1.93 9.76 -11.55
CA GLN A 57 3.30 9.40 -11.90
C GLN A 57 3.67 7.94 -11.60
N ALA A 58 2.72 7.12 -11.13
CA ALA A 58 2.97 5.71 -10.88
C ALA A 58 3.13 4.95 -12.21
N GLU A 59 4.31 4.37 -12.41
CA GLU A 59 4.62 3.57 -13.60
C GLU A 59 4.10 2.15 -13.40
N PRO A 60 3.24 1.62 -14.31
CA PRO A 60 2.82 0.23 -14.25
C PRO A 60 4.00 -0.70 -14.55
N LEU A 61 4.05 -1.82 -13.83
CA LEU A 61 5.03 -2.88 -14.03
C LEU A 61 4.31 -4.18 -14.41
N GLY A 62 4.89 -4.96 -15.33
CA GLY A 62 4.39 -6.30 -15.63
C GLY A 62 4.56 -7.29 -14.46
N SER A 63 5.55 -7.06 -13.60
CA SER A 63 5.82 -7.90 -12.43
C SER A 63 6.70 -7.17 -11.40
N PRO A 64 6.74 -7.61 -10.13
CA PRO A 64 7.62 -7.04 -9.10
C PRO A 64 9.11 -7.11 -9.42
N GLU A 65 9.53 -8.11 -10.20
CA GLU A 65 10.92 -8.40 -10.51
C GLU A 65 11.54 -7.38 -11.47
N PHE A 66 10.72 -6.67 -12.26
CA PHE A 66 11.18 -5.69 -13.25
C PHE A 66 11.92 -4.49 -12.66
N ARG A 67 11.72 -4.16 -11.38
CA ARG A 67 12.43 -3.06 -10.70
C ARG A 67 13.37 -3.60 -9.64
N ARG A 68 14.63 -3.81 -10.03
CA ARG A 68 15.73 -4.24 -9.15
C ARG A 68 16.34 -3.09 -8.35
N ASP A 69 16.16 -1.86 -8.83
CA ASP A 69 16.65 -0.61 -8.22
C ASP A 69 15.81 -0.15 -7.02
N CYS A 70 14.63 -0.76 -6.80
CA CYS A 70 13.76 -0.34 -5.70
C CYS A 70 14.34 -0.75 -4.34
N ARG A 71 14.40 0.21 -3.40
CA ARG A 71 14.86 -0.06 -2.02
C ARG A 71 13.79 -0.68 -1.13
N TYR A 72 12.52 -0.56 -1.53
CA TYR A 72 11.37 -1.01 -0.75
C TYR A 72 10.27 -1.56 -1.65
N ARG A 73 9.62 -2.61 -1.14
CA ARG A 73 8.44 -3.25 -1.73
C ARG A 73 7.30 -3.28 -0.73
N TYR A 74 6.09 -3.02 -1.20
CA TYR A 74 4.87 -3.06 -0.43
C TYR A 74 3.88 -3.97 -1.14
N LEU A 75 3.35 -4.97 -0.43
CA LEU A 75 2.26 -5.80 -0.89
C LEU A 75 1.00 -5.43 -0.12
N ILE A 76 0.01 -4.93 -0.83
CA ILE A 76 -1.30 -4.57 -0.32
C ILE A 76 -2.29 -5.60 -0.83
N VAL A 77 -2.99 -6.25 0.09
CA VAL A 77 -3.99 -7.28 -0.23
C VAL A 77 -5.32 -6.85 0.32
N TYR A 78 -6.34 -6.81 -0.55
CA TYR A 78 -7.73 -6.64 -0.18
C TYR A 78 -8.41 -8.01 -0.05
N ARG A 79 -9.10 -8.24 1.07
CA ARG A 79 -9.90 -9.44 1.34
C ARG A 79 -11.18 -9.04 2.09
N PRO A 80 -12.32 -8.86 1.42
CA PRO A 80 -13.54 -8.33 2.05
C PRO A 80 -14.01 -9.18 3.24
N GLN A 81 -13.85 -10.50 3.18
CA GLN A 81 -14.27 -11.44 4.23
C GLN A 81 -13.15 -11.78 5.23
N GLY A 82 -12.01 -11.08 5.18
CA GLY A 82 -10.89 -11.34 6.09
C GLY A 82 -11.04 -10.64 7.43
N ARG A 83 -10.32 -11.12 8.47
CA ARG A 83 -10.19 -10.43 9.76
C ARG A 83 -9.85 -8.94 9.62
N TRP A 84 -9.06 -8.60 8.60
CA TRP A 84 -8.79 -7.23 8.18
C TRP A 84 -9.00 -7.13 6.68
N ALA A 85 -9.86 -6.20 6.26
CA ALA A 85 -10.18 -5.99 4.85
C ALA A 85 -8.94 -5.63 4.03
N LEU A 86 -8.03 -4.82 4.60
CA LEU A 86 -6.80 -4.38 3.97
C LEU A 86 -5.58 -4.81 4.80
N ARG A 87 -4.65 -5.51 4.15
CA ARG A 87 -3.40 -5.96 4.77
C ARG A 87 -2.21 -5.45 3.98
N ILE A 88 -1.14 -5.15 4.69
CA ILE A 88 0.12 -4.73 4.09
C ILE A 88 1.31 -5.54 4.60
N THR A 89 2.20 -5.89 3.69
CA THR A 89 3.53 -6.42 3.98
C THR A 89 4.57 -5.53 3.34
N ALA A 90 5.64 -5.21 4.06
CA ALA A 90 6.70 -4.34 3.57
C ALA A 90 8.05 -5.05 3.65
N TRP A 91 8.86 -4.89 2.61
CA TRP A 91 10.24 -5.37 2.55
C TRP A 91 11.18 -4.23 2.19
N ARG A 92 12.43 -4.37 2.63
CA ARG A 92 13.55 -3.48 2.29
C ARG A 92 14.63 -4.31 1.61
N HIS A 93 15.19 -3.79 0.52
CA HIS A 93 16.40 -4.32 -0.08
C HIS A 93 17.60 -3.69 0.64
N PRO A 94 18.42 -4.46 1.39
CA PRO A 94 19.70 -3.99 1.87
C PRO A 94 20.66 -3.79 0.69
N MET A 95 21.44 -2.72 0.67
CA MET A 95 22.43 -2.50 -0.40
C MET A 95 23.61 -3.49 -0.34
N ALA A 96 23.86 -4.06 0.85
CA ALA A 96 25.06 -4.85 1.14
C ALA A 96 24.79 -6.35 1.40
N GLN A 97 23.54 -6.81 1.32
CA GLN A 97 23.19 -8.23 1.54
C GLN A 97 22.37 -8.76 0.36
N GLN A 98 22.47 -10.06 0.09
CA GLN A 98 21.65 -10.71 -0.92
C GLN A 98 20.21 -10.85 -0.40
N GLY A 99 19.26 -10.22 -1.09
CA GLY A 99 17.83 -10.51 -0.94
C GLY A 99 17.03 -9.54 -0.08
N TRP A 100 15.71 -9.69 -0.16
CA TRP A 100 14.73 -8.82 0.49
C TRP A 100 14.55 -9.15 1.97
N ARG A 101 14.71 -8.15 2.85
CA ARG A 101 14.42 -8.28 4.28
C ARG A 101 13.03 -7.75 4.61
N ARG A 102 12.19 -8.56 5.24
CA ARG A 102 10.87 -8.13 5.71
C ARG A 102 11.03 -7.05 6.79
N ARG A 103 10.34 -5.91 6.62
CA ARG A 103 10.27 -4.81 7.60
C ARG A 103 9.06 -4.94 8.50
N CYS A 104 7.93 -5.34 7.94
CA CYS A 104 6.72 -5.67 8.68
C CYS A 104 5.78 -6.54 7.86
N GLY A 105 4.79 -7.12 8.54
CA GLY A 105 3.62 -7.70 7.91
C GLY A 105 3.60 -9.22 7.78
N PRO A 106 2.43 -9.79 7.45
CA PRO A 106 1.24 -9.06 7.04
C PRO A 106 0.47 -8.51 8.25
N ILE A 107 0.27 -7.18 8.30
CA ILE A 107 -0.49 -6.47 9.34
C ILE A 107 -1.66 -5.74 8.70
N GLU A 108 -2.63 -5.31 9.50
CA GLU A 108 -3.68 -4.39 9.05
C GLU A 108 -3.08 -3.09 8.50
N LEU A 109 -3.66 -2.58 7.40
CA LEU A 109 -3.19 -1.33 6.80
C LEU A 109 -3.26 -0.16 7.80
N ASP A 110 -4.33 -0.06 8.57
CA ASP A 110 -4.49 0.97 9.61
C ASP A 110 -3.38 0.91 10.69
N GLY A 111 -2.99 -0.31 11.08
CA GLY A 111 -1.84 -0.53 11.96
C GLY A 111 -0.51 -0.10 11.35
N PHE A 112 -0.32 -0.30 10.04
CA PHE A 112 0.86 0.21 9.33
C PHE A 112 0.87 1.74 9.28
N LEU A 113 -0.28 2.37 9.01
CA LEU A 113 -0.39 3.83 8.97
C LEU A 113 -0.03 4.44 10.32
N ARG A 114 -0.62 3.97 11.43
CA ARG A 114 -0.26 4.46 12.77
C ARG A 114 1.23 4.30 13.08
N ARG A 115 1.84 3.20 12.64
CA ARG A 115 3.24 2.90 12.93
C ARG A 115 4.22 3.82 12.20
N PHE A 116 3.89 4.23 10.97
CA PHE A 116 4.82 4.95 10.10
C PHE A 116 4.35 6.37 9.73
N HIS A 117 3.17 6.77 10.17
CA HIS A 117 2.59 8.10 9.98
C HIS A 117 2.12 8.69 11.33
N PRO A 118 3.05 9.23 12.15
CA PRO A 118 2.75 9.63 13.52
C PRO A 118 1.74 10.79 13.64
N CYS A 119 1.51 11.58 12.59
CA CYS A 119 0.51 12.66 12.59
C CYS A 119 -0.91 12.21 12.25
N ARG A 120 -1.15 10.91 11.99
CA ARG A 120 -2.53 10.39 11.89
C ARG A 120 -3.01 10.16 13.31
N GLY A 121 -3.69 11.17 13.86
CA GLY A 121 -4.45 11.06 15.10
C GLY A 121 -5.39 9.85 15.04
N THR A 122 -5.69 9.33 16.22
CA THR A 122 -6.34 8.05 16.56
C THR A 122 -7.77 7.87 16.02
N GLN A 123 -8.07 8.23 14.77
CA GLN A 123 -9.32 7.87 14.11
C GLN A 123 -9.17 6.48 13.51
N ARG A 124 -9.80 5.49 14.14
CA ARG A 124 -10.07 4.20 13.48
C ARG A 124 -10.79 4.51 12.17
N LEU A 125 -10.29 3.96 11.08
CA LEU A 125 -11.06 3.87 9.84
C LEU A 125 -12.24 2.93 10.08
N ALA A 126 -13.34 3.47 10.58
CA ALA A 126 -14.58 2.74 10.76
C ALA A 126 -15.25 2.63 9.38
N TRP A 127 -15.11 1.46 8.77
CA TRP A 127 -15.88 1.10 7.59
C TRP A 127 -17.15 0.40 8.07
N SER A 128 -18.31 0.97 7.80
CA SER A 128 -19.59 0.26 7.98
C SER A 128 -19.65 -0.86 6.93
N ALA A 129 -19.93 -2.07 7.40
CA ALA A 129 -20.07 -3.27 6.57
C ALA A 129 -21.30 -3.20 5.66
#